data_AF-A0A0F8ZNM6-F1
#
_entry.id   AF-A0A0F8ZNM6-F1
#
_cell.length_a   1.000
_cell.length_b   1.000
_cell.length_c   1.000
_cell.angle_alpha   90.00
_cell.angle_beta   90.00
_cell.angle_gamma   90.00
#
_symmetry.space_group_name_H-M   'P 1'
#
loop_
_entity.id
_entity.type
_entity.pdbx_description
1 polymer ?
#
loop_
_entity_poly.entity_id
_entity_poly.type
_entity_poly.pdbx_seq_one_letter_code
_entity_poly.pdbx_strand_id
1 'polypeptide(L)'
;MKLENLEIGTKLYTQLGHKVLAVLSRRVDGWCVYVGAVPGYSHEAEWGEVAANGDKQNKAVATAIVENLFHPGFEIGDLPYAS
;
A
#
# COMPACT_ATOMS: atom_id res chain seq x y z
N MET A 1 -12.47 5.99 -7.52
CA MET A 1 -12.84 5.55 -6.16
C MET A 1 -11.94 6.28 -5.18
N LYS A 2 -12.48 6.94 -4.15
CA LYS A 2 -11.63 7.58 -3.15
C LYS A 2 -11.06 6.55 -2.18
N LEU A 3 -9.82 6.74 -1.72
CA LEU A 3 -9.21 5.85 -0.72
C LEU A 3 -10.01 5.74 0.58
N GLU A 4 -10.68 6.82 0.97
CA GLU A 4 -11.54 6.87 2.16
C GLU A 4 -12.71 5.88 2.10
N ASN A 5 -13.15 5.54 0.87
CA ASN A 5 -14.26 4.63 0.61
C ASN A 5 -13.86 3.15 0.65
N LEU A 6 -12.56 2.84 0.76
CA LEU A 6 -12.13 1.46 0.99
C LEU A 6 -12.60 1.00 2.37
N GLU A 7 -13.02 -0.26 2.45
CA GLU A 7 -13.38 -0.85 3.74
C GLU A 7 -12.17 -0.89 4.67
N ILE A 8 -12.40 -0.63 5.96
CA ILE A 8 -11.36 -0.75 6.95
C ILE A 8 -10.85 -2.18 6.96
N GLY A 9 -9.52 -2.34 6.87
CA GLY A 9 -8.87 -3.65 6.78
C GLY A 9 -8.51 -4.07 5.36
N THR A 10 -9.05 -3.41 4.32
CA THR A 10 -8.67 -3.66 2.92
C THR A 10 -7.17 -3.49 2.74
N LYS A 11 -6.58 -4.43 1.99
CA LYS A 11 -5.19 -4.40 1.57
C LYS A 11 -5.13 -4.64 0.08
N LEU A 12 -4.34 -3.82 -0.60
CA LEU A 12 -4.07 -3.92 -2.03
C LEU A 12 -2.56 -3.88 -2.18
N TYR A 13 -2.01 -4.58 -3.17
CA TYR A 13 -0.59 -4.54 -3.43
C TYR A 13 -0.29 -4.16 -4.87
N THR A 14 0.91 -3.65 -5.08
CA THR A 14 1.48 -3.38 -6.40
C THR A 14 2.98 -3.70 -6.37
N GLN A 15 3.55 -3.94 -7.53
CA GLN A 15 4.95 -4.27 -7.67
C GLN A 15 5.78 -3.00 -7.87
N LEU A 16 6.82 -2.81 -7.05
CA LEU A 16 7.87 -1.78 -7.28
C LEU A 16 9.05 -2.35 -8.07
N GLY A 17 9.31 -3.64 -7.91
CA GLY A 17 10.31 -4.41 -8.65
C GLY A 17 10.06 -5.90 -8.49
N HIS A 18 10.74 -6.75 -9.27
CA HIS A 18 10.49 -8.20 -9.26
C HIS A 18 10.50 -8.84 -7.86
N LYS A 19 11.32 -8.30 -6.96
CA LYS A 19 11.49 -8.75 -5.58
C LYS A 19 11.13 -7.69 -4.53
N VAL A 20 10.28 -6.72 -4.90
CA VAL A 20 9.86 -5.64 -4.00
C VAL A 20 8.39 -5.30 -4.24
N LEU A 21 7.60 -5.35 -3.18
CA LEU A 21 6.18 -5.00 -3.20
C LEU A 21 5.91 -3.74 -2.39
N ALA A 22 4.89 -3.00 -2.81
CA ALA A 22 4.22 -2.01 -2.00
C ALA A 22 2.81 -2.50 -1.67
N VAL A 23 2.38 -2.35 -0.43
CA VAL A 23 1.06 -2.74 0.07
C VAL A 23 0.35 -1.52 0.64
N LEU A 24 -0.71 -1.08 -0.04
CA LEU A 24 -1.67 -0.12 0.47
C LEU A 24 -2.59 -0.81 1.49
N SER A 25 -2.71 -0.24 2.68
CA SER A 25 -3.61 -0.73 3.73
C SER A 25 -4.53 0.38 4.22
N ARG A 26 -5.84 0.12 4.17
CA ARG A 26 -6.86 0.97 4.79
C ARG A 26 -7.04 0.58 6.25
N ARG A 27 -6.93 1.55 7.15
CA ARG A 27 -7.08 1.45 8.61
C ARG A 27 -8.21 2.34 9.10
N VAL A 28 -8.55 2.27 10.40
CA VAL A 28 -9.65 3.06 11.00
C VAL A 28 -9.39 4.57 10.89
N ASP A 29 -8.13 4.96 11.02
CA ASP A 29 -7.64 6.34 11.15
C ASP A 29 -7.01 6.92 9.88
N GLY A 30 -6.97 6.14 8.79
CA GLY A 30 -6.43 6.59 7.51
C GLY A 30 -5.96 5.44 6.65
N TRP A 31 -5.08 5.73 5.70
CA TRP A 31 -4.44 4.73 4.85
C TRP A 31 -2.92 4.78 5.01
N CYS A 32 -2.22 3.70 4.70
CA CYS A 32 -0.76 3.70 4.71
C CYS A 32 -0.22 2.75 3.65
N VAL A 33 1.06 2.91 3.32
CA VAL A 33 1.76 2.02 2.40
C VAL A 33 2.93 1.39 3.12
N TYR A 34 3.04 0.06 3.01
CA TYR A 34 4.19 -0.72 3.43
C TYR A 34 5.01 -1.09 2.22
N VAL A 35 6.33 -1.05 2.31
CA VAL A 35 7.22 -1.54 1.25
C VAL A 35 8.14 -2.58 1.85
N GLY A 36 8.34 -3.68 1.12
CA GLY A 36 9.16 -4.77 1.59
C GLY A 36 9.76 -5.57 0.44
N ALA A 37 10.94 -6.11 0.68
CA ALA A 37 11.54 -7.11 -0.20
C ALA A 37 10.79 -8.44 -0.06
N VAL A 38 10.65 -9.15 -1.18
CA VAL A 38 10.00 -10.47 -1.23
C VAL A 38 10.84 -11.45 -2.06
N PRO A 39 10.66 -12.76 -1.90
CA PRO A 39 11.35 -13.75 -2.73
C PRO A 39 11.05 -13.61 -4.23
N GLY A 40 9.83 -13.20 -4.58
CA GLY A 40 9.38 -12.96 -5.96
C GLY A 40 8.80 -14.21 -6.63
N TYR A 41 8.38 -15.21 -5.85
CA TYR A 41 7.80 -16.45 -6.36
C TYR A 41 6.30 -16.30 -6.65
N SER A 42 5.58 -15.56 -5.80
CA SER A 42 4.16 -15.27 -5.98
C SER A 42 3.73 -14.07 -5.17
N HIS A 43 3.52 -12.92 -5.83
CA HIS A 43 3.13 -11.69 -5.15
C HIS A 43 1.75 -11.80 -4.47
N GLU A 44 0.84 -12.62 -5.01
CA GLU A 44 -0.47 -12.94 -4.42
C GLU A 44 -0.36 -13.62 -3.04
N ALA A 45 0.74 -14.34 -2.79
CA ALA A 45 1.02 -14.98 -1.50
C ALA A 45 1.96 -14.15 -0.62
N GLU A 46 2.84 -13.36 -1.23
CA GLU A 46 3.93 -12.65 -0.55
C GLU A 46 3.51 -11.29 0.02
N TRP A 47 2.48 -10.64 -0.53
CA TRP A 47 2.05 -9.32 -0.05
C TRP A 47 1.72 -9.31 1.45
N GLY A 48 1.24 -10.45 1.98
CA GLY A 48 0.88 -10.59 3.40
C GLY A 48 2.06 -10.39 4.34
N GLU A 49 3.25 -10.85 3.94
CA GLU A 49 4.49 -10.62 4.70
C GLU A 49 4.86 -9.14 4.73
N VAL A 50 4.75 -8.46 3.59
CA VAL A 50 5.01 -7.01 3.50
C VAL A 50 3.99 -6.20 4.29
N ALA A 51 2.72 -6.61 4.32
CA ALA A 51 1.71 -5.97 5.15
C ALA A 51 1.96 -6.10 6.66
N ALA A 52 2.64 -7.17 7.08
CA ALA A 52 2.92 -7.45 8.48
C ALA A 52 4.25 -6.87 8.96
N ASN A 53 5.30 -7.01 8.13
CA ASN A 53 6.69 -6.75 8.51
C ASN A 53 7.39 -5.71 7.62
N GLY A 54 6.75 -5.24 6.56
CA GLY A 54 7.32 -4.25 5.66
C GLY A 54 7.48 -2.89 6.32
N ASP A 55 8.32 -2.06 5.73
CA ASP A 55 8.58 -0.70 6.22
C ASP A 55 7.41 0.21 5.89
N LYS A 56 6.81 0.82 6.92
CA LYS A 56 5.78 1.86 6.74
C LYS A 56 6.42 3.09 6.09
N GLN A 57 5.91 3.48 4.93
CA GLN A 57 6.43 4.63 4.19
C GLN A 57 5.94 5.95 4.76
N ASN A 58 6.76 6.99 4.63
CA ASN A 58 6.35 8.35 4.97
C ASN A 58 5.28 8.87 4.00
N LYS A 59 4.59 9.95 4.37
CA LYS A 59 3.47 10.52 3.60
C LYS A 59 3.85 10.80 2.13
N ALA A 60 4.99 11.43 1.87
CA ALA A 60 5.37 11.82 0.51
C ALA A 60 5.57 10.60 -0.40
N VAL A 61 6.29 9.59 0.11
CA VAL A 61 6.53 8.34 -0.63
C VAL A 61 5.24 7.54 -0.80
N ALA A 62 4.43 7.42 0.26
CA ALA A 62 3.16 6.69 0.21
C ALA A 62 2.19 7.32 -0.80
N THR A 63 2.08 8.66 -0.82
CA THR A 63 1.29 9.39 -1.83
C THR A 63 1.79 9.13 -3.24
N ALA A 64 3.10 9.25 -3.48
CA ALA A 64 3.68 9.01 -4.81
C ALA A 64 3.41 7.59 -5.31
N ILE A 65 3.50 6.58 -4.44
CA ILE A 65 3.20 5.18 -4.78
C ILE A 65 1.72 5.03 -5.18
N VAL A 66 0.79 5.57 -4.40
CA VAL A 66 -0.65 5.48 -4.70
C VAL A 66 -0.97 6.13 -6.05
N GLU A 67 -0.52 7.37 -6.26
CA GLU A 67 -0.82 8.15 -7.47
C GLU A 67 -0.26 7.51 -8.74
N ASN A 68 0.90 6.87 -8.67
CA ASN A 68 1.59 6.37 -9.86
C ASN A 68 1.37 4.87 -10.13
N LEU A 69 1.13 4.06 -9.09
CA LEU A 69 1.22 2.60 -9.21
C LEU A 69 -0.01 1.82 -8.79
N PHE A 70 -0.91 2.44 -8.02
CA PHE A 70 -2.25 1.88 -7.76
C PHE A 70 -3.30 2.43 -8.74
N HIS A 71 -2.85 3.16 -9.77
CA HIS A 71 -3.68 3.72 -10.84
C HIS A 71 -3.97 2.70 -11.95
N PRO A 72 -5.14 2.76 -12.60
CA PRO A 72 -6.13 3.84 -12.54
C PRO A 72 -7.28 3.55 -11.56
N GLY A 73 -7.57 4.49 -10.65
CA GLY A 73 -8.85 4.43 -9.92
C GLY A 73 -8.88 4.97 -8.50
N PHE A 74 -7.75 5.35 -7.88
CA PHE A 74 -7.74 5.86 -6.52
C PHE A 74 -7.50 7.37 -6.44
N GLU A 75 -8.51 8.10 -5.99
CA GLU A 75 -8.37 9.52 -5.62
C GLU A 75 -8.01 9.62 -4.13
N ILE A 76 -6.97 10.38 -3.81
CA ILE A 76 -6.54 10.61 -2.42
C ILE A 76 -7.46 11.67 -1.81
N GLY A 77 -8.45 11.22 -1.02
CA GLY A 77 -9.37 12.10 -0.27
C GLY A 77 -8.94 12.33 1.18
N ASP A 78 -8.45 11.28 1.86
CA ASP A 78 -8.00 11.30 3.24
C ASP A 78 -6.47 11.36 3.36
N LEU A 79 -5.98 11.81 4.52
CA LEU A 79 -4.55 11.80 4.85
C LEU A 79 -4.08 10.37 5.20
N PRO A 80 -2.82 10.02 4.87
CA PRO A 80 -2.27 8.77 5.33
C PRO A 80 -2.15 8.75 6.86
N TYR A 81 -2.37 7.58 7.45
CA TYR A 81 -2.25 7.35 8.88
C TYR A 81 -0.88 7.79 9.39
N ALA A 82 -0.86 8.76 10.29
CA ALA A 82 0.34 9.24 10.95
C ALA A 82 1.02 8.11 11.73
N SER A 83 2.34 8.00 11.62
CA SER A 83 3.19 7.12 12.44
C SER A 83 3.16 7.53 13.90
#